data_AF-X1VZK8-F1
#
_entry.id   AF-X1VZK8-F1
#
_cell.length_a   1.000
_cell.length_b   1.000
_cell.length_c   1.000
_cell.angle_alpha   90.00
_cell.angle_beta   90.00
_cell.angle_gamma   90.00
#
_symmetry.space_group_name_H-M   'P 1'
#
loop_
_entity.id
_entity.type
_entity.pdbx_description
1 polymer ?
#
loop_
_entity_poly.entity_id
_entity_poly.type
_entity_poly.pdbx_seq_one_letter_code
_entity_poly.pdbx_strand_id
1 'polypeptide(L)'
;TKPLREFQSLEELEQWLENIGVLDIGFDVVDKETGQHIQTFDCEDYALRLQEKALRDGYIISFEIIHSAEYNALFKQKRMPADTIHAINSAILGNEVYYIEPQTHEIAFVAYLD
;
A
#
# COMPACT_ATOMS: atom_id res chain seq x y z
N THR A 1 10.57 -14.80 16.08
CA THR A 1 10.18 -13.65 15.23
C THR A 1 11.41 -12.82 14.96
N LYS A 2 11.63 -12.37 13.71
CA LYS A 2 12.71 -11.41 13.42
C LYS A 2 12.40 -10.09 14.15
N PRO A 3 13.42 -9.36 14.65
CA PRO A 3 13.18 -8.02 15.17
C PRO A 3 12.60 -7.14 14.06
N LEU A 4 11.60 -6.32 14.41
CA LEU A 4 11.01 -5.36 13.49
C LEU A 4 11.96 -4.16 13.30
N ARG A 5 12.06 -3.66 12.08
CA ARG A 5 12.84 -2.45 11.76
C ARG A 5 12.24 -1.67 10.59
N GLU A 6 12.70 -0.45 10.43
CA GLU A 6 12.49 0.35 9.23
C GLU A 6 13.38 -0.12 8.06
N PHE A 7 12.97 0.26 6.85
CA PHE A 7 13.82 0.19 5.67
C PHE A 7 14.99 1.17 5.82
N GLN A 8 16.17 0.79 5.35
CA GLN A 8 17.40 1.57 5.48
C GLN A 8 17.63 2.48 4.27
N SER A 9 16.99 2.19 3.14
CA SER A 9 17.10 2.97 1.91
C SER A 9 15.88 2.76 1.01
N LEU A 10 15.67 3.67 0.07
CA LEU A 10 14.63 3.55 -0.93
C LEU A 10 14.83 2.30 -1.80
N GLU A 11 16.08 2.01 -2.17
CA GLU A 11 16.46 0.80 -2.91
C GLU A 11 16.03 -0.49 -2.17
N GLU A 12 16.18 -0.53 -0.84
CA GLU A 12 15.74 -1.70 -0.06
C GLU A 12 14.21 -1.86 -0.10
N LEU A 13 13.48 -0.75 0.01
CA LEU A 13 12.02 -0.73 -0.08
C LEU A 13 11.54 -1.17 -1.47
N GLU A 14 12.12 -0.60 -2.52
CA GLU A 14 11.82 -0.93 -3.92
C GLU A 14 12.07 -2.43 -4.18
N GLN A 15 13.25 -2.93 -3.81
CA GLN A 15 13.61 -4.32 -3.99
C GLN A 15 12.68 -5.25 -3.19
N TRP A 16 12.25 -4.85 -1.98
CA TRP A 16 11.29 -5.62 -1.21
C TRP A 16 9.93 -5.69 -1.91
N LEU A 17 9.40 -4.56 -2.41
CA LEU A 17 8.14 -4.48 -3.14
C LEU A 17 8.16 -5.29 -4.44
N GLU A 18 9.28 -5.29 -5.17
CA GLU A 18 9.47 -6.13 -6.36
C GLU A 18 9.45 -7.63 -6.02
N ASN A 19 10.13 -8.02 -4.93
CA ASN A 19 10.25 -9.42 -4.53
C ASN A 19 8.93 -10.03 -4.05
N ILE A 20 8.06 -9.25 -3.41
CA ILE A 20 6.74 -9.74 -2.99
C ILE A 20 5.75 -9.79 -4.16
N GLY A 21 6.03 -9.07 -5.26
CA GLY A 21 5.14 -8.89 -6.41
C GLY A 21 3.83 -8.19 -6.02
N VAL A 22 3.04 -7.77 -7.01
CA VAL A 22 1.69 -7.25 -6.72
C VAL A 22 0.93 -8.34 -5.96
N LEU A 23 0.40 -8.01 -4.79
CA LEU A 23 -0.29 -8.96 -3.93
C LEU A 23 -1.52 -9.49 -4.68
N ASP A 24 -1.44 -10.73 -5.17
CA ASP A 24 -2.57 -11.44 -5.76
C ASP A 24 -3.54 -11.83 -4.65
N ILE A 25 -4.53 -10.98 -4.48
CA ILE A 25 -5.65 -11.12 -3.56
C ILE A 25 -6.81 -11.82 -4.28
N GLY A 26 -6.58 -13.09 -4.61
CA GLY A 26 -7.62 -13.97 -5.13
C GLY A 26 -8.63 -14.33 -4.03
N PHE A 27 -9.75 -13.62 -3.96
CA PHE A 27 -10.99 -14.12 -3.35
C PHE A 27 -12.16 -13.92 -4.31
N ASP A 28 -12.73 -15.03 -4.75
CA ASP A 28 -13.99 -15.07 -5.47
C ASP A 28 -15.14 -14.93 -4.46
N VAL A 29 -15.69 -13.74 -4.30
CA VAL A 29 -16.98 -13.60 -3.61
C VAL A 29 -18.06 -13.89 -4.63
N VAL A 30 -18.73 -15.03 -4.50
CA VAL A 30 -19.86 -15.37 -5.39
C VAL A 30 -21.13 -14.72 -4.83
N ASP A 31 -21.76 -13.87 -5.63
CA ASP A 31 -23.11 -13.38 -5.39
C ASP A 31 -24.06 -14.57 -5.24
N LYS A 32 -24.73 -14.68 -4.09
CA LYS A 32 -25.61 -15.82 -3.79
C LYS A 32 -26.92 -15.83 -4.58
N GLU A 33 -27.33 -14.69 -5.14
CA GLU A 33 -28.56 -14.54 -5.93
C GLU A 33 -28.31 -14.66 -7.43
N THR A 34 -27.19 -14.11 -7.92
CA THR A 34 -26.87 -14.09 -9.35
C THR A 34 -25.86 -15.16 -9.76
N GLY A 35 -25.13 -15.75 -8.81
CA GLY A 35 -24.03 -16.69 -9.06
C GLY A 35 -22.81 -16.02 -9.69
N GLN A 36 -22.79 -14.70 -9.77
CA GLN A 36 -21.72 -13.94 -10.40
C GLN A 36 -20.56 -13.76 -9.43
N HIS A 37 -19.33 -13.89 -9.93
CA HIS A 37 -18.14 -13.53 -9.17
C HIS A 37 -18.10 -12.01 -9.01
N ILE A 38 -18.22 -11.54 -7.76
CA ILE A 38 -18.01 -10.16 -7.36
C ILE A 38 -16.59 -10.07 -6.81
N GLN A 39 -15.69 -9.43 -7.54
CA GLN A 39 -14.46 -8.91 -6.94
C GLN A 39 -14.76 -7.51 -6.40
N THR A 40 -15.21 -7.41 -5.15
CA THR A 40 -15.17 -6.15 -4.41
C THR A 40 -13.99 -6.24 -3.46
N PHE A 41 -12.83 -5.81 -3.95
CA PHE A 41 -11.69 -5.60 -3.10
C PHE A 41 -11.48 -4.10 -2.95
N ASP A 42 -11.62 -3.64 -1.72
CA ASP A 42 -11.48 -2.23 -1.41
C ASP A 42 -10.01 -1.92 -1.13
N CYS A 43 -9.62 -0.66 -1.33
CA CYS A 43 -8.24 -0.19 -1.13
C CYS A 43 -7.66 -0.56 0.26
N GLU A 44 -8.53 -0.65 1.28
CA GLU A 44 -8.18 -0.99 2.65
C GLU A 44 -7.56 -2.39 2.78
N ASP A 45 -8.11 -3.39 2.08
CA ASP A 45 -7.63 -4.76 2.18
C ASP A 45 -6.21 -4.91 1.60
N TYR A 46 -5.91 -4.18 0.52
CA TYR A 46 -4.57 -4.12 -0.06
C TYR A 46 -3.56 -3.52 0.92
N ALA A 47 -3.91 -2.38 1.53
CA ALA A 47 -3.04 -1.70 2.49
C ALA A 47 -2.80 -2.54 3.76
N LEU A 48 -3.83 -3.25 4.24
CA LEU A 48 -3.71 -4.19 5.36
C LEU A 48 -2.82 -5.38 5.00
N ARG A 49 -3.02 -5.99 3.83
CA ARG A 49 -2.21 -7.13 3.37
C ARG A 49 -0.75 -6.78 3.21
N LEU A 50 -0.45 -5.60 2.65
CA LEU A 50 0.91 -5.11 2.50
C LEU A 50 1.57 -4.89 3.86
N GLN A 51 0.84 -4.28 4.81
CA GLN A 51 1.33 -4.10 6.18
C GLN A 51 1.60 -5.43 6.87
N GLU A 52 0.68 -6.39 6.79
CA GLU A 52 0.90 -7.71 7.37
C GLU A 52 2.09 -8.43 6.74
N LYS A 53 2.28 -8.30 5.42
CA LYS A 53 3.44 -8.87 4.74
C LYS A 53 4.75 -8.25 5.23
N ALA A 54 4.79 -6.93 5.37
CA ALA A 54 5.94 -6.22 5.94
C ALA A 54 6.26 -6.74 7.35
N LEU A 55 5.26 -6.83 8.23
CA LEU A 55 5.43 -7.33 9.60
C LEU A 55 5.96 -8.77 9.64
N ARG A 56 5.44 -9.65 8.76
CA ARG A 56 5.92 -11.05 8.64
C ARG A 56 7.37 -11.12 8.19
N ASP A 57 7.80 -10.20 7.33
CA ASP A 57 9.15 -10.16 6.79
C ASP A 57 10.16 -9.46 7.72
N GLY A 58 9.68 -8.72 8.72
CA GLY A 58 10.48 -7.99 9.70
C GLY A 58 10.54 -6.47 9.49
N TYR A 59 9.66 -5.92 8.64
CA TYR A 59 9.60 -4.50 8.32
C TYR A 59 8.41 -3.81 8.98
N ILE A 60 8.56 -2.52 9.24
CA ILE A 60 7.52 -1.63 9.74
C ILE A 60 7.08 -0.72 8.59
N ILE A 61 5.79 -0.78 8.26
CA ILE A 61 5.09 0.24 7.47
C ILE A 61 3.77 0.55 8.18
N SER A 62 3.29 1.78 8.06
CA SER A 62 2.02 2.20 8.63
C SER A 62 0.90 2.09 7.60
N PHE A 63 -0.34 2.00 8.09
CA PHE A 63 -1.54 2.12 7.29
C PHE A 63 -2.01 3.58 7.37
N GLU A 64 -2.34 4.19 6.23
CA GLU A 64 -2.79 5.58 6.17
C GLU A 64 -4.06 5.68 5.31
N ILE A 65 -4.90 6.67 5.60
CA ILE A 65 -6.03 7.07 4.75
C ILE A 65 -5.76 8.48 4.23
N ILE A 66 -5.76 8.65 2.91
CA ILE A 66 -5.54 9.95 2.26
C ILE A 66 -6.73 10.33 1.38
N HIS A 67 -6.89 11.64 1.14
CA HIS A 67 -7.91 12.15 0.23
C HIS A 67 -7.47 12.05 -1.23
N SER A 68 -8.42 11.94 -2.16
CA SER A 68 -8.14 11.77 -3.58
C SER A 68 -7.36 12.93 -4.22
N ALA A 69 -7.47 14.15 -3.68
CA ALA A 69 -6.66 15.28 -4.13
C ALA A 69 -5.16 15.04 -3.89
N GLU A 70 -4.80 14.55 -2.71
CA GLU A 70 -3.42 14.22 -2.34
C GLU A 70 -2.92 13.00 -3.11
N TYR A 71 -3.74 11.94 -3.18
CA TYR A 71 -3.46 10.76 -3.99
C TYR A 71 -3.08 11.15 -5.43
N ASN A 72 -3.91 11.96 -6.08
CA ASN A 72 -3.68 12.40 -7.45
C ASN A 72 -2.48 13.36 -7.57
N ALA A 73 -2.09 14.06 -6.51
CA ALA A 73 -0.87 14.86 -6.52
C ALA A 73 0.38 13.97 -6.51
N LEU A 74 0.36 12.86 -5.77
CA LEU A 74 1.51 11.98 -5.54
C LEU A 74 1.64 10.89 -6.61
N PHE A 75 0.62 10.04 -6.76
CA PHE A 75 0.65 8.87 -7.62
C PHE A 75 0.20 9.18 -9.05
N LYS A 76 0.81 8.51 -10.04
CA LYS A 76 0.60 8.76 -11.48
C LYS A 76 -0.01 7.58 -12.20
N GLN A 77 0.15 6.35 -11.71
CA GLN A 77 -0.31 5.15 -12.41
C GLN A 77 -1.84 5.02 -12.44
N LYS A 78 -2.52 5.53 -11.41
CA LYS A 78 -3.99 5.52 -11.30
C LYS A 78 -4.49 6.90 -10.88
N ARG A 79 -5.73 7.23 -11.24
CA ARG A 79 -6.41 8.45 -10.80
C ARG A 79 -7.65 8.08 -9.99
N MET A 80 -7.81 8.74 -8.85
CA MET A 80 -8.98 8.60 -7.99
C MET A 80 -10.03 9.66 -8.32
N PRO A 81 -11.33 9.34 -8.26
CA PRO A 81 -12.40 10.33 -8.40
C PRO A 81 -12.28 11.46 -7.36
N ALA A 82 -12.82 12.64 -7.66
CA ALA A 82 -12.87 13.73 -6.70
C ALA A 82 -13.69 13.33 -5.44
N ASP A 83 -13.31 13.90 -4.30
CA ASP A 83 -13.99 13.72 -3.00
C ASP A 83 -14.08 12.27 -2.48
N THR A 84 -13.15 11.39 -2.90
CA THR A 84 -13.00 10.05 -2.34
C THR A 84 -11.82 9.98 -1.37
N ILE A 85 -11.77 8.92 -0.57
CA ILE A 85 -10.62 8.53 0.24
C ILE A 85 -9.99 7.26 -0.34
N HIS A 86 -8.72 7.02 -0.03
CA HIS A 86 -7.99 5.81 -0.43
C HIS A 86 -7.06 5.37 0.69
N ALA A 87 -6.97 4.07 0.90
CA ALA A 87 -6.03 3.48 1.85
C ALA A 87 -4.69 3.20 1.17
N ILE A 88 -3.61 3.58 1.84
CA ILE A 88 -2.23 3.43 1.40
C ILE A 88 -1.36 2.96 2.57
N ASN A 89 -0.07 2.73 2.30
CA ASN A 89 0.91 2.54 3.36
C ASN A 89 1.96 3.66 3.37
N SER A 90 2.56 3.89 4.53
CA SER A 90 3.71 4.79 4.66
C SER A 90 4.92 4.06 5.23
N ALA A 91 6.12 4.46 4.80
CA ALA A 91 7.40 3.96 5.29
C ALA A 91 8.28 5.15 5.70
N ILE A 92 8.95 5.00 6.84
CA ILE A 92 9.95 5.95 7.34
C ILE A 92 11.33 5.36 7.03
N LEU A 93 12.15 6.15 6.35
CA LEU A 93 13.52 5.84 5.98
C LEU A 93 14.43 6.93 6.56
N GLY A 94 14.93 6.72 7.77
CA GLY A 94 15.70 7.74 8.49
C GLY A 94 14.84 8.97 8.81
N ASN A 95 15.04 10.07 8.10
CA ASN A 95 14.26 11.30 8.26
C ASN A 95 13.19 11.50 7.18
N GLU A 96 13.09 10.58 6.21
CA GLU A 96 12.23 10.71 5.04
C GLU A 96 10.97 9.86 5.19
N VAL A 97 9.84 10.43 4.78
CA VAL A 97 8.54 9.74 4.75
C VAL A 97 8.15 9.48 3.30
N TYR A 98 7.83 8.22 3.02
CA TYR A 98 7.36 7.77 1.73
C TYR A 98 5.97 7.16 1.84
N TYR A 99 5.11 7.43 0.87
CA TYR A 99 3.86 6.70 0.66
C TYR A 99 4.04 5.61 -0.38
N ILE A 100 3.31 4.51 -0.19
CA ILE A 100 3.32 3.33 -1.05
C ILE A 100 1.87 3.07 -1.46
N GLU A 101 1.61 3.07 -2.76
CA GLU A 101 0.33 2.63 -3.30
C GLU A 101 0.27 1.10 -3.29
N PRO A 102 -0.59 0.47 -2.47
CA PRO A 102 -0.50 -0.97 -2.24
C PRO A 102 -0.98 -1.81 -3.42
N GLN A 103 -1.72 -1.24 -4.38
CA GLN A 103 -2.17 -1.94 -5.58
C GLN A 103 -1.12 -1.95 -6.70
N THR A 104 -0.29 -0.91 -6.77
CA THR A 104 0.66 -0.70 -7.88
C THR A 104 2.12 -0.73 -7.44
N HIS A 105 2.36 -0.69 -6.13
CA HIS A 105 3.67 -0.51 -5.51
C HIS A 105 4.37 0.79 -5.92
N GLU A 106 3.64 1.78 -6.44
CA GLU A 106 4.19 3.11 -6.70
C GLU A 106 4.61 3.76 -5.37
N ILE A 107 5.82 4.30 -5.31
CA ILE A 107 6.36 4.98 -4.13
C ILE A 107 6.41 6.49 -4.41
N ALA A 108 5.99 7.29 -3.44
CA ALA A 108 6.06 8.75 -3.50
C ALA A 108 6.73 9.32 -2.25
N PHE A 109 7.71 10.19 -2.42
CA PHE A 109 8.25 11.00 -1.33
C PHE A 109 7.20 12.02 -0.86
N VAL A 110 7.04 12.18 0.45
CA VAL A 110 6.03 13.06 1.05
C VAL A 110 6.67 14.20 1.82
N ALA A 111 7.57 13.90 2.77
CA ALA A 111 8.13 14.90 3.65
C ALA A 111 9.43 14.43 4.32
N TYR A 112 10.10 15.38 4.94
CA TYR A 112 11.04 15.14 6.03
C TYR A 112 10.30 15.21 7.39
N LEU A 113 10.80 14.54 8.43
CA LEU A 113 10.18 14.54 9.76
C LEU A 113 10.54 15.78 10.62
N ASP A 114 11.49 16.61 10.20
CA ASP A 114 12.04 17.76 10.93
C ASP A 114 11.56 19.15 10.46
#